data_AF-A0A9W8E6D9-F1
#
_entry.id   AF-A0A9W8E6D9-F1
#
_cell.length_a   1.000
_cell.length_b   1.000
_cell.length_c   1.000
_cell.angle_alpha   90.00
_cell.angle_beta   90.00
_cell.angle_gamma   90.00
#
_symmetry.space_group_name_H-M   'P 1'
#
loop_
_entity.id
_entity.type
_entity.pdbx_description
1 polymer ?
#
loop_
_entity_poly.entity_id
_entity_poly.type
_entity_poly.pdbx_seq_one_letter_code
_entity_poly.pdbx_strand_id
1 'polypeptide(L)'
;MSLRPAFRQALERVLKAQREGISLFDLPCPTLRPSVSNDQPLRLAVLDSSFNPPTLAHGYLLWQGLTTVFGATNTATTLGDWWHLQRTDLTQPSTEPVVTFHDSEKPFRIDQGLLLLSSINADKNLTGASLLQRLEMMNHLAGDITSNRLMTCLGSDHQVEGHSWKDKAVNVGITNCAKFVDKLGAIQNYNSADRSLQVYFIMGVDTLVRFFNPQYYYSTTSTKSTGFVPGPFQPSSPEEVAFRREMDRFFKQSGGRLLLAFRDGMLTKEQLATYISGNPRTHPYLQYVYLLPDPTEPDLRSKLANISSTKVRCHFAHANGENDMVSPGVQQYMLEHRLYQG
;
A
#
# COMPACT_ATOMS: atom_id res chain seq x y z
N MET A 1 -20.19 8.84 18.56
CA MET A 1 -20.05 10.21 18.01
C MET A 1 -19.86 10.05 16.50
N SER A 2 -20.61 10.74 15.65
CA SER A 2 -20.46 10.59 14.19
C SER A 2 -19.09 11.14 13.77
N LEU A 3 -18.27 10.35 13.06
CA LEU A 3 -16.96 10.79 12.52
C LEU A 3 -17.11 11.73 11.31
N ARG A 4 -18.33 11.83 10.77
CA ARG A 4 -18.67 12.64 9.59
C ARG A 4 -18.20 14.11 9.67
N PRO A 5 -18.38 14.84 10.78
CA PRO A 5 -17.87 16.21 10.89
C PRO A 5 -16.34 16.29 10.83
N ALA A 6 -15.64 15.34 11.47
CA ALA A 6 -14.18 15.26 11.43
C ALA A 6 -13.68 14.97 10.01
N PHE A 7 -14.29 13.99 9.32
CA PHE A 7 -14.01 13.70 7.91
C PHE A 7 -14.23 14.91 7.01
N ARG A 8 -15.35 15.64 7.19
CA ARG A 8 -15.63 16.84 6.40
C ARG A 8 -14.57 17.92 6.64
N GLN A 9 -14.22 18.21 7.89
CA GLN A 9 -13.23 19.24 8.21
C GLN A 9 -11.84 18.94 7.62
N ALA A 10 -11.40 17.68 7.71
CA ALA A 10 -10.13 17.26 7.13
C ALA A 10 -10.14 17.23 5.60
N LEU A 11 -11.24 16.78 4.99
CA LEU A 11 -11.42 16.85 3.55
C LEU A 11 -11.31 18.31 3.07
N GLU A 12 -11.99 19.23 3.76
CA GLU A 12 -11.87 20.66 3.45
C GLU A 12 -10.44 21.18 3.61
N ARG A 13 -9.72 20.78 4.66
CA ARG A 13 -8.32 21.16 4.86
C ARG A 13 -7.44 20.71 3.70
N VAL A 14 -7.55 19.45 3.28
CA VAL A 14 -6.72 18.89 2.19
C VAL A 14 -7.10 19.47 0.83
N LEU A 15 -8.40 19.67 0.55
CA LEU A 15 -8.84 20.23 -0.72
C LEU A 15 -8.57 21.74 -0.86
N LYS A 16 -8.59 22.50 0.25
CA LYS A 16 -8.30 23.95 0.25
C LYS A 16 -6.82 24.26 0.44
N ALA A 17 -5.98 23.28 0.79
CA ALA A 17 -4.57 23.49 1.02
C ALA A 17 -3.86 23.93 -0.27
N GLN A 18 -3.17 25.06 -0.21
CA GLN A 18 -2.29 25.53 -1.30
C GLN A 18 -0.98 24.74 -1.40
N ARG A 19 -0.68 23.91 -0.39
CA ARG A 19 0.50 23.04 -0.33
C ARG A 19 0.07 21.59 -0.22
N GLU A 20 0.94 20.70 -0.69
CA GLU A 20 0.77 19.27 -0.49
C GLU A 20 0.81 18.91 1.01
N GLY A 21 0.01 17.92 1.41
CA GLY A 21 -0.15 17.50 2.79
C GLY A 21 -1.09 16.31 2.96
N ILE A 22 -1.30 15.95 4.23
CA ILE A 22 -2.12 14.82 4.65
C ILE A 22 -3.00 15.20 5.83
N SER A 23 -4.18 14.60 5.92
CA SER A 23 -4.98 14.58 7.14
C SER A 23 -5.27 13.14 7.50
N LEU A 24 -4.86 12.75 8.71
CA LEU A 24 -5.08 11.42 9.27
C LEU A 24 -6.24 11.49 10.27
N PHE A 25 -7.03 10.43 10.32
CA PHE A 25 -8.20 10.28 11.18
C PHE A 25 -7.94 9.18 12.18
N ASP A 26 -8.30 9.44 13.44
CA ASP A 26 -8.19 8.49 14.54
C ASP A 26 -6.86 7.73 14.50
N LEU A 27 -5.74 8.43 14.25
CA LEU A 27 -4.50 7.92 14.81
C LEU A 27 -4.77 7.93 16.31
N PRO A 28 -4.85 6.78 17.00
CA PRO A 28 -4.54 6.84 18.40
C PRO A 28 -3.16 7.49 18.43
N CYS A 29 -3.12 8.73 18.95
CA CYS A 29 -1.94 9.28 19.58
C CYS A 29 -1.25 8.10 20.29
N PRO A 30 0.06 7.88 20.14
CA PRO A 30 0.74 6.71 20.67
C PRO A 30 0.68 6.70 22.21
N THR A 31 -0.46 6.28 22.74
CA THR A 31 -0.66 5.71 24.06
C THR A 31 -0.93 4.21 23.91
N LEU A 32 -0.52 3.61 22.79
CA LEU A 32 -0.16 2.20 22.74
C LEU A 32 1.17 2.05 23.48
N ARG A 33 1.03 1.94 24.80
CA ARG A 33 1.96 1.55 25.87
C ARG A 33 3.50 1.56 25.63
N PRO A 34 4.26 2.00 26.65
CA PRO A 34 5.73 2.04 26.66
C PRO A 34 6.37 0.66 26.90
N SER A 35 6.01 -0.38 26.13
CA SER A 35 6.58 -1.72 26.32
C SER A 35 7.54 -2.17 25.22
N VAL A 36 7.66 -1.41 24.13
CA VAL A 36 8.78 -1.58 23.19
C VAL A 36 9.75 -0.46 23.50
N SER A 37 10.99 -0.80 23.87
CA SER A 37 12.04 0.18 24.19
C SER A 37 12.01 1.36 23.21
N ASN A 38 12.29 2.56 23.71
CA ASN A 38 12.39 3.79 22.89
C ASN A 38 13.39 3.66 21.73
N ASP A 39 14.16 2.58 21.66
CA ASP A 39 15.18 2.32 20.63
C ASP A 39 14.64 1.75 19.32
N GLN A 40 13.37 1.29 19.25
CA GLN A 40 12.82 0.73 18.01
C GLN A 40 11.84 1.69 17.33
N PRO A 41 11.87 1.82 15.98
CA PRO A 41 10.89 2.65 15.27
C PRO A 41 9.48 2.08 15.42
N LEU A 42 8.48 2.97 15.37
CA LEU A 42 7.09 2.57 15.09
C LEU A 42 6.99 2.23 13.61
N ARG A 43 6.38 1.09 13.26
CA ARG A 43 6.25 0.62 11.87
C ARG A 43 4.81 0.74 11.38
N LEU A 44 4.60 1.49 10.30
CA LEU A 44 3.29 1.78 9.72
C LEU A 44 3.20 1.22 8.30
N ALA A 45 2.24 0.33 8.03
CA ALA A 45 1.90 -0.07 6.67
C ALA A 45 0.83 0.86 6.08
N VAL A 46 1.05 1.31 4.85
CA VAL A 46 0.17 2.26 4.16
C VAL A 46 -0.35 1.61 2.88
N LEU A 47 -1.67 1.46 2.77
CA LEU A 47 -2.34 1.04 1.55
C LEU A 47 -2.96 2.28 0.88
N ASP A 48 -2.34 2.74 -0.20
CA ASP A 48 -2.82 3.85 -1.02
C ASP A 48 -3.72 3.33 -2.15
N SER A 49 -4.96 3.82 -2.21
CA SER A 49 -5.91 3.46 -3.28
C SER A 49 -7.01 4.51 -3.43
N SER A 50 -7.79 4.37 -4.50
CA SER A 50 -8.95 5.21 -4.77
C SER A 50 -10.20 4.84 -3.95
N PHE A 51 -10.24 3.62 -3.39
CA PHE A 51 -11.30 3.07 -2.53
C PHE A 51 -12.74 3.40 -3.01
N ASN A 52 -13.08 3.06 -4.25
CA ASN A 52 -14.37 3.41 -4.87
C ASN A 52 -15.19 2.19 -5.35
N PRO A 53 -15.70 1.34 -4.46
CA PRO A 53 -15.55 1.36 -2.99
C PRO A 53 -14.30 0.59 -2.52
N PRO A 54 -13.90 0.67 -1.22
CA PRO A 54 -13.00 -0.32 -0.63
C PRO A 54 -13.60 -1.74 -0.77
N THR A 55 -12.74 -2.75 -0.89
CA THR A 55 -13.13 -4.14 -1.14
C THR A 55 -12.42 -5.10 -0.19
N LEU A 56 -12.87 -6.35 -0.10
CA LEU A 56 -12.19 -7.39 0.68
C LEU A 56 -10.74 -7.59 0.24
N ALA A 57 -10.44 -7.43 -1.06
CA ALA A 57 -9.08 -7.47 -1.57
C ALA A 57 -8.18 -6.38 -0.96
N HIS A 58 -8.70 -5.17 -0.77
CA HIS A 58 -7.94 -4.11 -0.09
C HIS A 58 -7.72 -4.47 1.38
N GLY A 59 -8.77 -4.93 2.06
CA GLY A 59 -8.70 -5.34 3.46
C GLY A 59 -7.67 -6.45 3.68
N TYR A 60 -7.67 -7.46 2.81
CA TYR A 60 -6.75 -8.59 2.90
C TYR A 60 -5.28 -8.16 2.75
N LEU A 61 -4.97 -7.27 1.80
CA LEU A 61 -3.60 -6.79 1.62
C LEU A 61 -3.07 -6.06 2.86
N LEU A 62 -3.88 -5.21 3.48
CA LEU A 62 -3.48 -4.53 4.71
C LEU A 62 -3.39 -5.52 5.88
N TRP A 63 -4.38 -6.39 6.03
CA TRP A 63 -4.38 -7.45 7.04
C TRP A 63 -3.11 -8.30 6.96
N GLN A 64 -2.72 -8.71 5.75
CA GLN A 64 -1.52 -9.47 5.51
C GLN A 64 -0.26 -8.70 5.91
N GLY A 65 -0.15 -7.43 5.52
CA GLY A 65 0.96 -6.58 5.98
C GLY A 65 1.08 -6.49 7.51
N LEU A 66 -0.04 -6.58 8.24
CA LEU A 66 -0.08 -6.50 9.71
C LEU A 66 0.20 -7.82 10.42
N THR A 67 -0.14 -8.96 9.80
CA THR A 67 -0.01 -10.29 10.43
C THR A 67 1.32 -10.95 10.13
N THR A 68 1.99 -10.57 9.06
CA THR A 68 3.17 -11.31 8.61
C THR A 68 4.43 -10.82 9.41
N VAL A 69 5.21 -11.74 10.00
CA VAL A 69 6.55 -11.52 10.62
C VAL A 69 7.70 -11.38 9.61
N PHE A 70 8.08 -10.16 9.25
CA PHE A 70 9.21 -9.93 8.34
C PHE A 70 10.55 -10.29 9.00
N GLY A 71 11.54 -10.81 8.26
CA GLY A 71 12.89 -11.06 8.78
C GLY A 71 13.03 -12.27 9.72
N ALA A 72 12.05 -13.18 9.78
CA ALA A 72 12.19 -14.44 10.52
C ALA A 72 12.96 -15.50 9.71
N THR A 73 13.99 -16.09 10.31
CA THR A 73 14.80 -17.17 9.72
C THR A 73 13.94 -18.41 9.45
N ASN A 74 14.21 -19.03 8.30
CA ASN A 74 13.70 -20.34 7.93
C ASN A 74 14.19 -21.42 8.90
N THR A 75 13.40 -21.71 9.93
CA THR A 75 13.44 -23.02 10.59
C THR A 75 12.04 -23.60 10.66
N ALA A 76 11.74 -24.39 9.64
CA ALA A 76 10.70 -25.41 9.55
C ALA A 76 9.22 -24.97 9.60
N THR A 77 8.59 -25.22 8.46
CA THR A 77 7.18 -25.61 8.27
C THR A 77 6.11 -24.55 8.53
N THR A 78 5.42 -24.18 7.43
CA THR A 78 4.10 -23.51 7.37
C THR A 78 4.02 -22.08 7.94
N LEU A 79 4.40 -21.09 7.12
CA LEU A 79 3.72 -19.80 6.84
C LEU A 79 4.73 -18.76 6.31
N GLY A 80 4.86 -18.71 4.99
CA GLY A 80 5.45 -17.59 4.24
C GLY A 80 6.96 -17.47 4.27
N ASP A 81 7.62 -17.92 3.19
CA ASP A 81 9.01 -17.55 2.92
C ASP A 81 9.11 -16.03 2.72
N TRP A 82 10.02 -15.40 3.45
CA TRP A 82 10.33 -13.98 3.38
C TRP A 82 11.55 -13.70 2.53
N TRP A 83 11.57 -12.57 1.84
CA TRP A 83 12.58 -12.30 0.82
C TRP A 83 13.18 -10.90 1.00
N HIS A 84 14.47 -10.82 1.37
CA HIS A 84 15.32 -9.63 1.25
C HIS A 84 16.09 -9.71 -0.06
N LEU A 85 16.15 -8.61 -0.82
CA LEU A 85 16.71 -8.61 -2.16
C LEU A 85 18.05 -7.85 -2.16
N GLN A 86 19.16 -8.60 -2.08
CA GLN A 86 20.52 -8.05 -2.04
C GLN A 86 21.34 -8.46 -3.28
N ARG A 87 22.31 -7.61 -3.64
CA ARG A 87 23.27 -7.83 -4.73
C ARG A 87 24.46 -8.62 -4.18
N THR A 88 24.79 -9.76 -4.78
CA THR A 88 26.10 -10.39 -4.57
C THR A 88 27.19 -9.60 -5.30
N ASP A 89 28.34 -9.45 -4.67
CA ASP A 89 29.43 -8.56 -5.10
C ASP A 89 29.93 -8.91 -6.52
N LEU A 90 29.95 -7.91 -7.42
CA LEU A 90 30.21 -8.05 -8.84
C LEU A 90 31.69 -7.91 -9.17
N THR A 91 32.49 -8.91 -8.81
CA THR A 91 33.88 -8.99 -9.27
C THR A 91 34.02 -9.67 -10.64
N GLN A 92 32.94 -10.15 -11.26
CA GLN A 92 32.98 -10.77 -12.59
C GLN A 92 32.00 -10.14 -13.60
N PRO A 93 32.40 -9.90 -14.87
CA PRO A 93 31.65 -9.06 -15.80
C PRO A 93 30.56 -9.78 -16.61
N SER A 94 30.25 -11.06 -16.33
CA SER A 94 29.49 -11.90 -17.28
C SER A 94 28.39 -12.77 -16.68
N THR A 95 27.96 -12.56 -15.44
CA THR A 95 26.80 -13.27 -14.89
C THR A 95 25.64 -12.32 -14.68
N GLU A 96 24.45 -12.72 -15.17
CA GLU A 96 23.22 -12.01 -14.89
C GLU A 96 23.09 -11.72 -13.38
N PRO A 97 22.50 -10.58 -12.98
CA PRO A 97 22.30 -10.27 -11.57
C PRO A 97 21.48 -11.37 -10.91
N VAL A 98 22.13 -12.23 -10.12
CA VAL A 98 21.46 -13.23 -9.31
C VAL A 98 20.89 -12.52 -8.10
N VAL A 99 19.57 -12.47 -8.04
CA VAL A 99 18.86 -12.07 -6.82
C VAL A 99 19.08 -13.15 -5.79
N THR A 100 19.83 -12.81 -4.76
CA THR A 100 20.09 -13.70 -3.63
C THR A 100 19.31 -13.20 -2.42
N PHE A 101 18.70 -14.15 -1.72
CA PHE A 101 17.84 -13.90 -0.56
C PHE A 101 18.66 -14.14 0.71
N HIS A 102 18.79 -13.12 1.58
CA HIS A 102 19.66 -13.19 2.77
C HIS A 102 18.96 -12.74 4.07
N ASP A 103 19.20 -13.50 5.16
CA ASP A 103 18.51 -13.50 6.48
C ASP A 103 19.03 -12.46 7.51
N SER A 104 19.34 -11.22 7.12
CA SER A 104 20.13 -10.33 8.01
C SER A 104 19.36 -9.38 8.97
N GLU A 105 18.04 -9.25 8.88
CA GLU A 105 17.27 -8.41 9.83
C GLU A 105 16.66 -9.24 10.97
N LYS A 106 16.65 -8.71 12.20
CA LYS A 106 15.88 -9.31 13.30
C LYS A 106 14.41 -9.38 12.90
N PRO A 107 13.69 -10.46 13.25
CA PRO A 107 12.27 -10.57 12.95
C PRO A 107 11.50 -9.35 13.47
N PHE A 108 10.66 -8.75 12.63
CA PHE A 108 9.84 -7.61 12.97
C PHE A 108 8.41 -7.75 12.45
N ARG A 109 7.51 -6.95 13.01
CA ARG A 109 6.10 -6.88 12.60
C ARG A 109 5.75 -5.43 12.34
N ILE A 110 4.76 -5.21 11.49
CA ILE A 110 4.15 -3.88 11.33
C ILE A 110 3.23 -3.61 12.52
N ASP A 111 3.32 -2.43 13.12
CA ASP A 111 2.57 -2.06 14.33
C ASP A 111 1.17 -1.55 14.02
N GLN A 112 1.02 -0.75 12.95
CA GLN A 112 -0.24 -0.12 12.57
C GLN A 112 -0.46 -0.12 11.06
N GLY A 113 -1.73 -0.01 10.67
CA GLY A 113 -2.15 0.14 9.28
C GLY A 113 -2.70 1.53 9.00
N LEU A 114 -2.61 1.98 7.74
CA LEU A 114 -3.23 3.20 7.24
C LEU A 114 -3.86 2.92 5.88
N LEU A 115 -5.18 3.12 5.77
CA LEU A 115 -5.88 3.24 4.50
C LEU A 115 -5.78 4.70 4.04
N LEU A 116 -5.08 4.96 2.94
CA LEU A 116 -4.79 6.31 2.46
C LEU A 116 -5.51 6.61 1.14
N LEU A 117 -6.42 7.58 1.18
CA LEU A 117 -7.12 8.08 0.01
C LEU A 117 -6.32 9.22 -0.63
N SER A 118 -5.90 9.06 -1.89
CA SER A 118 -5.34 10.18 -2.67
C SER A 118 -6.45 10.98 -3.36
N SER A 119 -6.52 12.29 -3.12
CA SER A 119 -7.46 13.21 -3.76
C SER A 119 -7.01 13.63 -5.17
N ILE A 120 -5.73 13.45 -5.53
CA ILE A 120 -5.15 13.78 -6.84
C ILE A 120 -4.87 12.51 -7.65
N ASN A 121 -5.92 11.74 -7.95
CA ASN A 121 -5.89 10.88 -9.13
C ASN A 121 -6.68 11.62 -10.22
N ALA A 122 -5.98 12.54 -10.90
CA ALA A 122 -6.51 13.61 -11.75
C ALA A 122 -7.17 13.15 -13.08
N ASP A 123 -7.25 11.85 -13.37
CA ASP A 123 -7.68 11.34 -14.68
C ASP A 123 -9.02 10.62 -14.72
N LYS A 124 -9.82 10.65 -13.64
CA LYS A 124 -11.15 10.02 -13.66
C LYS A 124 -12.17 10.99 -13.11
N ASN A 125 -13.15 11.37 -13.94
CA ASN A 125 -14.41 11.93 -13.46
C ASN A 125 -14.84 11.15 -12.20
N LEU A 126 -15.16 11.85 -11.11
CA LEU A 126 -15.63 11.25 -9.86
C LEU A 126 -16.95 10.53 -10.15
N THR A 127 -16.87 9.29 -10.63
CA THR A 127 -18.00 8.42 -10.91
C THR A 127 -18.28 7.59 -9.66
N GLY A 128 -19.55 7.55 -9.24
CA GLY A 128 -19.98 6.85 -8.03
C GLY A 128 -19.82 7.68 -6.75
N ALA A 129 -19.14 7.13 -5.74
CA ALA A 129 -19.07 7.75 -4.41
C ALA A 129 -18.15 8.98 -4.34
N SER A 130 -18.60 10.00 -3.62
CA SER A 130 -17.82 11.18 -3.23
C SER A 130 -16.64 10.84 -2.32
N LEU A 131 -15.63 11.72 -2.22
CA LEU A 131 -14.48 11.51 -1.33
C LEU A 131 -14.90 11.28 0.13
N LEU A 132 -15.91 12.01 0.61
CA LEU A 132 -16.45 11.82 1.96
C LEU A 132 -17.05 10.42 2.14
N GLN A 133 -17.86 9.96 1.20
CA GLN A 133 -18.44 8.61 1.25
C GLN A 133 -17.36 7.52 1.19
N ARG A 134 -16.27 7.75 0.44
CA ARG A 134 -15.13 6.81 0.41
C ARG A 134 -14.41 6.74 1.75
N LEU A 135 -14.19 7.87 2.41
CA LEU A 135 -13.61 7.91 3.76
C LEU A 135 -14.48 7.17 4.78
N GLU A 136 -15.80 7.35 4.73
CA GLU A 136 -16.73 6.64 5.60
C GLU A 136 -16.68 5.11 5.33
N MET A 137 -16.68 4.69 4.06
CA MET A 137 -16.50 3.27 3.73
C MET A 137 -15.14 2.74 4.18
N MET A 138 -14.05 3.51 4.04
CA MET A 138 -12.72 3.12 4.54
C MET A 138 -12.72 2.95 6.06
N ASN A 139 -13.45 3.79 6.79
CA ASN A 139 -13.59 3.67 8.25
C ASN A 139 -14.32 2.39 8.66
N HIS A 140 -15.39 2.02 7.92
CA HIS A 140 -16.04 0.73 8.13
C HIS A 140 -15.09 -0.44 7.83
N LEU A 141 -14.32 -0.39 6.74
CA LEU A 141 -13.32 -1.42 6.43
C LEU A 141 -12.25 -1.52 7.54
N ALA A 142 -11.76 -0.39 8.05
CA ALA A 142 -10.80 -0.37 9.15
C ALA A 142 -11.36 -1.08 10.40
N GLY A 143 -12.59 -0.77 10.78
CA GLY A 143 -13.28 -1.44 11.88
C GLY A 143 -13.47 -2.95 11.66
N ASP A 144 -13.79 -3.36 10.43
CA ASP A 144 -13.95 -4.78 10.06
C ASP A 144 -12.62 -5.54 10.08
N ILE A 145 -11.49 -4.90 9.72
CA ILE A 145 -10.15 -5.48 9.85
C ILE A 145 -9.79 -5.65 11.34
N THR A 146 -9.90 -4.57 12.14
CA THR A 146 -9.55 -4.59 13.57
C THR A 146 -10.43 -5.54 14.38
N SER A 147 -11.70 -5.72 13.98
CA SER A 147 -12.63 -6.65 14.62
C SER A 147 -12.54 -8.08 14.08
N ASN A 148 -11.59 -8.37 13.18
CA ASN A 148 -11.42 -9.66 12.49
C ASN A 148 -12.66 -10.16 11.71
N ARG A 149 -13.63 -9.28 11.40
CA ARG A 149 -14.83 -9.61 10.62
C ARG A 149 -14.49 -9.90 9.16
N LEU A 150 -13.40 -9.32 8.68
CA LEU A 150 -12.88 -9.56 7.33
C LEU A 150 -12.63 -11.05 7.05
N MET A 151 -11.99 -11.76 7.99
CA MET A 151 -11.57 -13.15 7.79
C MET A 151 -12.76 -14.11 7.74
N THR A 152 -13.79 -13.83 8.53
CA THR A 152 -15.07 -14.56 8.46
C THR A 152 -15.68 -14.51 7.06
N CYS A 153 -15.68 -13.34 6.41
CA CYS A 153 -16.22 -13.17 5.04
C CYS A 153 -15.36 -13.82 3.96
N LEU A 154 -14.07 -14.02 4.24
CA LEU A 154 -13.15 -14.69 3.33
C LEU A 154 -13.22 -16.22 3.44
N GLY A 155 -14.03 -16.76 4.35
CA GLY A 155 -14.22 -18.21 4.52
C GLY A 155 -12.98 -18.90 5.09
N SER A 156 -12.10 -18.15 5.78
CA SER A 156 -10.87 -18.67 6.36
C SER A 156 -11.02 -18.68 7.89
N ASP A 157 -11.01 -19.88 8.48
CA ASP A 157 -10.91 -20.10 9.93
C ASP A 157 -9.50 -19.81 10.47
N HIS A 158 -8.81 -18.81 9.93
CA HIS A 158 -7.53 -18.37 10.45
C HIS A 158 -7.72 -17.71 11.82
N GLN A 159 -7.80 -18.54 12.86
CA GLN A 159 -7.29 -18.24 14.18
C GLN A 159 -5.80 -18.01 14.00
N VAL A 160 -5.38 -16.75 13.83
CA VAL A 160 -3.95 -16.45 13.81
C VAL A 160 -3.44 -16.64 15.24
N GLU A 161 -2.99 -17.86 15.56
CA GLU A 161 -2.51 -18.23 16.90
C GLU A 161 -1.41 -17.23 17.34
N GLY A 162 -1.57 -16.66 18.53
CA GLY A 162 -0.62 -15.69 19.09
C GLY A 162 -0.81 -14.23 18.66
N HIS A 163 -1.87 -13.88 17.91
CA HIS A 163 -2.14 -12.50 17.49
C HIS A 163 -3.28 -11.85 18.27
N SER A 164 -2.92 -10.94 19.19
CA SER A 164 -3.88 -10.02 19.80
C SER A 164 -4.20 -8.88 18.83
N TRP A 165 -5.32 -8.97 18.11
CA TRP A 165 -5.86 -7.85 17.31
C TRP A 165 -6.23 -6.63 18.17
N LYS A 166 -6.30 -6.78 19.50
CA LYS A 166 -6.58 -5.69 20.43
C LYS A 166 -5.53 -4.56 20.37
N ASP A 167 -4.34 -4.87 19.84
CA ASP A 167 -3.20 -3.95 19.82
C ASP A 167 -2.88 -3.41 18.41
N LYS A 168 -3.59 -3.85 17.35
CA LYS A 168 -3.39 -3.38 15.96
C LYS A 168 -4.44 -2.33 15.59
N ALA A 169 -4.01 -1.09 15.43
CA ALA A 169 -4.85 0.00 14.92
C ALA A 169 -4.78 0.09 13.39
N VAL A 170 -5.94 0.21 12.75
CA VAL A 170 -6.07 0.57 11.34
C VAL A 170 -6.65 1.97 11.24
N ASN A 171 -5.86 2.87 10.68
CA ASN A 171 -6.20 4.29 10.55
C ASN A 171 -6.73 4.59 9.15
N VAL A 172 -7.41 5.72 9.02
CA VAL A 172 -7.88 6.26 7.73
C VAL A 172 -7.21 7.61 7.49
N GLY A 173 -6.91 7.93 6.25
CA GLY A 173 -6.31 9.22 5.90
C GLY A 173 -6.66 9.68 4.50
N ILE A 174 -6.50 10.97 4.27
CA ILE A 174 -6.61 11.59 2.95
C ILE A 174 -5.40 12.49 2.68
N THR A 175 -4.88 12.45 1.46
CA THR A 175 -3.74 13.26 1.01
C THR A 175 -3.99 13.87 -0.37
N ASN A 176 -3.43 15.06 -0.59
CA ASN A 176 -3.30 15.67 -1.91
C ASN A 176 -1.87 15.52 -2.49
N CYS A 177 -0.95 14.82 -1.81
CA CYS A 177 0.38 14.55 -2.35
C CYS A 177 0.28 13.60 -3.56
N ALA A 178 0.87 13.97 -4.69
CA ALA A 178 0.88 13.10 -5.87
C ALA A 178 1.89 11.95 -5.72
N LYS A 179 3.13 12.28 -5.34
CA LYS A 179 4.23 11.31 -5.28
C LYS A 179 4.29 10.61 -3.92
N PHE A 180 4.73 9.35 -3.93
CA PHE A 180 4.90 8.54 -2.71
C PHE A 180 5.90 9.13 -1.72
N VAL A 181 6.93 9.80 -2.22
CA VAL A 181 7.93 10.46 -1.39
C VAL A 181 7.40 11.71 -0.68
N ASP A 182 6.45 12.41 -1.29
CA ASP A 182 5.80 13.55 -0.64
C ASP A 182 4.74 13.07 0.35
N LYS A 183 4.03 11.98 0.04
CA LYS A 183 3.17 11.25 1.01
C LYS A 183 3.97 10.79 2.23
N LEU A 184 5.15 10.20 2.01
CA LEU A 184 6.05 9.74 3.07
C LEU A 184 6.43 10.89 4.01
N GLY A 185 6.92 12.00 3.44
CA GLY A 185 7.27 13.18 4.22
C GLY A 185 6.08 13.75 4.99
N ALA A 186 4.90 13.82 4.36
CA ALA A 186 3.68 14.30 5.03
C ALA A 186 3.25 13.39 6.19
N ILE A 187 3.34 12.06 6.03
CA ILE A 187 3.05 11.08 7.09
C ILE A 187 4.03 11.21 8.25
N GLN A 188 5.34 11.30 7.96
CA GLN A 188 6.37 11.43 8.98
C GLN A 188 6.24 12.74 9.77
N ASN A 189 5.94 13.84 9.08
CA ASN A 189 5.71 15.15 9.72
C ASN A 189 4.41 15.21 10.53
N TYR A 190 3.43 14.35 10.23
CA TYR A 190 2.21 14.26 11.02
C TYR A 190 2.47 13.63 12.40
N ASN A 191 3.47 12.75 12.51
CA ASN A 191 3.83 12.14 13.79
C ASN A 191 4.61 13.14 14.66
N SER A 192 3.95 13.70 15.68
CA SER A 192 4.57 14.63 16.64
C SER A 192 5.29 13.94 17.81
N ALA A 193 5.39 12.60 17.79
CA ALA A 193 5.97 11.84 18.89
C ALA A 193 7.50 11.70 18.77
N ASP A 194 8.18 11.64 19.93
CA ASP A 194 9.63 11.41 20.10
C ASP A 194 10.16 10.07 19.54
N ARG A 195 9.29 9.27 18.92
CA ARG A 195 9.62 7.95 18.37
C ARG A 195 9.75 8.02 16.86
N SER A 196 10.84 7.47 16.33
CA SER A 196 11.06 7.36 14.88
C SER A 196 9.95 6.54 14.21
N LEU A 197 9.49 6.99 13.04
CA LEU A 197 8.45 6.34 12.24
C LEU A 197 9.03 5.74 10.96
N GLN A 198 8.87 4.43 10.79
CA GLN A 198 9.23 3.71 9.58
C GLN A 198 7.97 3.35 8.80
N VAL A 199 7.91 3.79 7.54
CA VAL A 199 6.70 3.70 6.71
C VAL A 199 6.91 2.69 5.58
N TYR A 200 5.94 1.80 5.43
CA TYR A 200 5.92 0.69 4.49
C TYR A 200 4.72 0.85 3.55
N PHE A 201 4.94 1.21 2.29
CA PHE A 201 3.85 1.32 1.32
C PHE A 201 3.52 -0.05 0.70
N ILE A 202 2.27 -0.47 0.85
CA ILE A 202 1.75 -1.66 0.17
C ILE A 202 1.43 -1.30 -1.27
N MET A 203 2.05 -1.99 -2.22
CA MET A 203 1.87 -1.76 -3.65
C MET A 203 1.63 -3.06 -4.39
N GLY A 204 0.73 -3.03 -5.38
CA GLY A 204 0.66 -4.08 -6.41
C GLY A 204 1.71 -3.87 -7.49
N VAL A 205 1.92 -4.90 -8.32
CA VAL A 205 2.86 -4.91 -9.45
C VAL A 205 2.68 -3.70 -10.38
N ASP A 206 1.45 -3.38 -10.80
CA ASP A 206 1.21 -2.23 -11.70
C ASP A 206 1.69 -0.89 -11.11
N THR A 207 1.51 -0.73 -9.80
CA THR A 207 1.95 0.49 -9.09
C THR A 207 3.47 0.48 -8.93
N LEU A 208 4.09 -0.68 -8.67
CA LEU A 208 5.55 -0.82 -8.61
C LEU A 208 6.21 -0.45 -9.95
N VAL A 209 5.66 -0.93 -11.06
CA VAL A 209 6.15 -0.61 -12.41
C VAL A 209 6.12 0.91 -12.65
N ARG A 210 5.03 1.59 -12.25
CA ARG A 210 4.94 3.05 -12.33
C ARG A 210 5.90 3.75 -11.37
N PHE A 211 6.06 3.22 -10.16
CA PHE A 211 6.94 3.75 -9.14
C PHE A 211 8.40 3.78 -9.62
N PHE A 212 8.86 2.77 -10.35
CA PHE A 212 10.21 2.73 -10.92
C PHE A 212 10.32 3.27 -12.36
N ASN A 213 9.30 3.96 -12.87
CA ASN A 213 9.32 4.55 -14.20
C ASN A 213 9.63 6.06 -14.15
N PRO A 214 10.74 6.54 -14.75
CA PRO A 214 11.16 7.94 -14.70
C PRO A 214 10.14 8.96 -15.20
N GLN A 215 9.24 8.58 -16.12
CA GLN A 215 8.24 9.48 -16.69
C GLN A 215 7.30 10.10 -15.64
N TYR A 216 7.14 9.46 -14.47
CA TYR A 216 6.29 9.95 -13.38
C TYR A 216 6.98 10.98 -12.47
N TYR A 217 8.27 11.24 -12.66
CA TYR A 217 9.06 12.13 -11.80
C TYR A 217 9.46 13.43 -12.48
N TYR A 218 9.32 13.48 -13.80
CA TYR A 218 9.58 14.65 -14.60
C TYR A 218 8.27 15.37 -14.94
N SER A 219 8.18 16.66 -14.62
CA SER A 219 7.03 17.50 -15.00
C SER A 219 7.43 18.35 -16.19
N THR A 220 6.90 18.04 -17.38
CA THR A 220 7.00 18.87 -18.58
C THR A 220 6.03 20.06 -18.50
N THR A 221 6.15 20.89 -17.46
CA THR A 221 5.48 22.21 -17.48
C THR A 221 6.32 23.20 -18.30
N SER A 222 6.54 22.90 -19.58
CA SER A 222 6.73 23.85 -20.69
C SER A 222 6.74 23.07 -22.02
N THR A 223 5.78 23.42 -22.89
CA THR A 223 5.71 23.16 -24.34
C THR A 223 5.90 21.72 -24.85
N LYS A 224 4.78 21.12 -25.30
CA LYS A 224 4.78 20.01 -26.26
C LYS A 224 5.56 20.41 -27.51
N SER A 225 6.74 19.83 -27.74
CA SER A 225 7.27 19.63 -29.09
C SER A 225 7.15 18.15 -29.44
N THR A 226 6.42 17.90 -30.50
CA THR A 226 6.12 16.59 -31.09
C THR A 226 7.39 15.88 -31.56
N GLY A 227 7.46 14.57 -31.25
CA GLY A 227 8.38 13.63 -31.89
C GLY A 227 9.53 13.16 -30.98
N PHE A 228 9.26 12.21 -30.09
CA PHE A 228 10.32 11.43 -29.45
C PHE A 228 10.16 9.96 -29.83
N VAL A 229 11.15 9.44 -30.56
CA VAL A 229 11.34 8.01 -30.80
C VAL A 229 12.24 7.50 -29.67
N PRO A 230 11.87 6.44 -28.92
CA PRO A 230 12.68 5.96 -27.81
C PRO A 230 13.96 5.29 -28.34
N GLY A 231 15.09 5.96 -28.15
CA GLY A 231 16.43 5.38 -28.33
C GLY A 231 16.92 4.63 -27.08
N PRO A 232 17.94 3.77 -27.20
CA PRO A 232 18.42 2.95 -26.09
C PRO A 232 19.16 3.82 -25.06
N PHE A 233 18.79 3.61 -23.80
CA PHE A 233 19.44 4.00 -22.55
C PHE A 233 20.62 5.00 -22.66
N GLN A 234 20.35 6.30 -22.46
CA GLN A 234 21.37 7.28 -22.11
C GLN A 234 21.28 7.61 -20.61
N PRO A 235 22.36 7.45 -19.82
CA PRO A 235 22.36 7.58 -18.36
C PRO A 235 22.20 9.01 -17.81
N SER A 236 21.77 9.98 -18.62
CA SER A 236 21.71 11.40 -18.20
C SER A 236 20.60 12.21 -18.87
N SER A 237 19.40 11.63 -19.04
CA SER A 237 18.22 12.46 -19.33
C SER A 237 17.78 13.22 -18.06
N PRO A 238 17.21 14.44 -18.19
CA PRO A 238 16.63 15.16 -17.05
C PRO A 238 15.60 14.35 -16.26
N GLU A 239 14.88 13.46 -16.95
CA GLU A 239 13.91 12.54 -16.33
C GLU A 239 14.60 11.52 -15.42
N GLU A 240 15.71 10.92 -15.87
CA GLU A 240 16.48 9.94 -15.08
C GLU A 240 17.12 10.61 -13.86
N VAL A 241 17.61 11.85 -13.99
CA VAL A 241 18.14 12.64 -12.86
C VAL A 241 17.04 12.94 -11.84
N ALA A 242 15.87 13.39 -12.29
CA ALA A 242 14.73 13.66 -11.43
C ALA A 242 14.28 12.38 -10.72
N PHE A 243 14.14 11.28 -11.45
CA PHE A 243 13.82 9.96 -10.91
C PHE A 243 14.78 9.53 -9.80
N ARG A 244 16.10 9.53 -10.07
CA ARG A 244 17.11 9.12 -9.08
C ARG A 244 17.08 9.96 -7.83
N ARG A 245 16.93 11.29 -7.97
CA ARG A 245 16.80 12.19 -6.83
C ARG A 245 15.61 11.82 -5.95
N GLU A 246 14.47 11.52 -6.56
CA GLU A 246 13.23 11.20 -5.83
C GLU A 246 13.28 9.82 -5.18
N MET A 247 13.93 8.84 -5.83
CA MET A 247 14.17 7.51 -5.24
C MET A 247 15.16 7.54 -4.09
N ASP A 248 16.26 8.28 -4.22
CA ASP A 248 17.22 8.46 -3.13
C ASP A 248 16.58 9.20 -1.96
N ARG A 249 15.74 10.21 -2.25
CA ARG A 249 14.93 10.89 -1.23
C ARG A 249 13.98 9.92 -0.52
N PHE A 250 13.23 9.10 -1.27
CA PHE A 250 12.29 8.12 -0.71
C PHE A 250 13.00 7.07 0.17
N PHE A 251 13.97 6.37 -0.39
CA PHE A 251 14.55 5.18 0.25
C PHE A 251 15.66 5.50 1.24
N LYS A 252 16.60 6.37 0.85
CA LYS A 252 17.85 6.60 1.59
C LYS A 252 17.72 7.74 2.58
N GLN A 253 17.07 8.84 2.19
CA GLN A 253 16.95 10.03 3.05
C GLN A 253 15.76 9.92 4.01
N SER A 254 14.59 9.52 3.50
CA SER A 254 13.36 9.43 4.30
C SER A 254 13.09 8.03 4.87
N GLY A 255 13.87 7.02 4.49
CA GLY A 255 13.76 5.67 5.06
C GLY A 255 12.48 4.91 4.65
N GLY A 256 11.85 5.28 3.53
CA GLY A 256 10.69 4.58 3.00
C GLY A 256 10.99 3.12 2.66
N ARG A 257 9.97 2.27 2.79
CA ARG A 257 10.01 0.85 2.45
C ARG A 257 8.79 0.46 1.62
N LEU A 258 8.89 -0.63 0.87
CA LEU A 258 7.78 -1.17 0.08
C LEU A 258 7.40 -2.56 0.57
N LEU A 259 6.10 -2.83 0.66
CA LEU A 259 5.51 -4.16 0.77
C LEU A 259 4.88 -4.50 -0.57
N LEU A 260 5.50 -5.39 -1.33
CA LEU A 260 5.04 -5.76 -2.64
C LEU A 260 4.02 -6.89 -2.52
N ALA A 261 2.77 -6.54 -2.82
CA ALA A 261 1.69 -7.47 -3.03
C ALA A 261 1.79 -8.03 -4.45
N PHE A 262 1.96 -9.34 -4.54
CA PHE A 262 1.97 -10.07 -5.78
C PHE A 262 0.69 -10.91 -5.90
N ARG A 263 0.27 -11.20 -7.14
CA ARG A 263 -0.87 -12.06 -7.43
C ARG A 263 -0.50 -12.97 -8.58
N ASP A 264 -0.57 -14.28 -8.36
CA ASP A 264 -0.53 -15.25 -9.45
C ASP A 264 -1.62 -14.93 -10.48
N GLY A 265 -1.21 -14.87 -11.76
CA GLY A 265 -2.08 -14.56 -12.89
C GLY A 265 -1.83 -13.21 -13.57
N MET A 266 -1.03 -12.32 -12.97
CA MET A 266 -0.52 -11.12 -13.68
C MET A 266 0.97 -11.22 -14.02
N LEU A 267 1.78 -11.74 -13.08
CA LEU A 267 3.14 -12.24 -13.29
C LEU A 267 3.28 -13.51 -12.41
N THR A 268 4.34 -14.32 -12.56
CA THR A 268 4.79 -15.31 -11.54
C THR A 268 5.85 -14.68 -10.62
N LYS A 269 6.22 -15.32 -9.50
CA LYS A 269 7.36 -14.87 -8.68
C LYS A 269 8.64 -14.77 -9.50
N GLU A 270 8.87 -15.71 -10.41
CA GLU A 270 10.02 -15.74 -11.32
C GLU A 270 9.95 -14.62 -12.36
N GLN A 271 8.78 -14.31 -12.89
CA GLN A 271 8.60 -13.20 -13.82
C GLN A 271 8.77 -11.84 -13.13
N LEU A 272 8.32 -11.71 -11.89
CA LEU A 272 8.53 -10.52 -11.07
C LEU A 272 10.01 -10.37 -10.72
N ALA A 273 10.67 -11.46 -10.29
CA ALA A 273 12.11 -11.47 -10.05
C ALA A 273 12.86 -11.07 -11.33
N THR A 274 12.52 -11.66 -12.48
CA THR A 274 13.10 -11.30 -13.78
C THR A 274 12.85 -9.82 -14.13
N TYR A 275 11.65 -9.29 -13.90
CA TYR A 275 11.35 -7.87 -14.12
C TYR A 275 12.21 -6.96 -13.24
N ILE A 276 12.32 -7.29 -11.96
CA ILE A 276 13.07 -6.51 -10.98
C ILE A 276 14.58 -6.60 -11.29
N SER A 277 15.13 -7.79 -11.47
CA SER A 277 16.53 -8.06 -11.83
C SER A 277 16.90 -7.50 -13.20
N GLY A 278 15.98 -7.54 -14.16
CA GLY A 278 16.18 -7.02 -15.50
C GLY A 278 16.03 -5.49 -15.62
N ASN A 279 15.65 -4.80 -14.54
CA ASN A 279 15.53 -3.35 -14.51
C ASN A 279 16.64 -2.72 -13.65
N PRO A 280 17.75 -2.23 -14.25
CA PRO A 280 18.87 -1.65 -13.50
C PRO A 280 18.49 -0.47 -12.59
N ARG A 281 17.33 0.16 -12.81
CA ARG A 281 16.84 1.26 -11.96
C ARG A 281 16.39 0.80 -10.58
N THR A 282 15.97 -0.45 -10.44
CA THR A 282 15.50 -0.99 -9.15
C THR A 282 16.66 -1.41 -8.26
N HIS A 283 17.78 -1.84 -8.86
CA HIS A 283 18.94 -2.45 -8.20
C HIS A 283 19.43 -1.73 -6.94
N PRO A 284 19.57 -0.39 -6.92
CA PRO A 284 20.04 0.32 -5.72
C PRO A 284 19.06 0.31 -4.54
N TYR A 285 17.82 -0.11 -4.78
CA TYR A 285 16.70 0.05 -3.85
C TYR A 285 16.07 -1.28 -3.42
N LEU A 286 16.54 -2.40 -3.97
CA LEU A 286 15.99 -3.73 -3.75
C LEU A 286 15.97 -4.16 -2.28
N GLN A 287 16.98 -3.74 -1.51
CA GLN A 287 17.07 -3.99 -0.08
C GLN A 287 15.93 -3.35 0.75
N TYR A 288 15.13 -2.47 0.15
CA TYR A 288 14.02 -1.77 0.80
C TYR A 288 12.64 -2.30 0.40
N VAL A 289 12.61 -3.38 -0.40
CA VAL A 289 11.39 -4.02 -0.90
C VAL A 289 11.22 -5.37 -0.24
N TYR A 290 10.07 -5.57 0.40
CA TYR A 290 9.68 -6.82 1.04
C TYR A 290 8.50 -7.42 0.29
N LEU A 291 8.47 -8.73 0.10
CA LEU A 291 7.34 -9.41 -0.54
C LEU A 291 6.31 -9.83 0.52
N LEU A 292 5.03 -9.62 0.23
CA LEU A 292 3.96 -10.26 0.98
C LEU A 292 3.80 -11.71 0.50
N PRO A 293 3.48 -12.67 1.38
CA PRO A 293 3.28 -14.05 0.96
C PRO A 293 2.05 -14.17 0.03
N ASP A 294 1.92 -15.29 -0.66
CA ASP A 294 0.67 -15.58 -1.36
C ASP A 294 -0.32 -16.24 -0.40
N PRO A 295 -1.64 -16.04 -0.57
CA PRO A 295 -2.63 -16.84 0.12
C PRO A 295 -2.36 -18.33 -0.13
N THR A 296 -2.29 -19.12 0.94
CA THR A 296 -2.01 -20.56 0.88
C THR A 296 -3.19 -21.34 0.31
N GLU A 297 -4.42 -20.87 0.55
CA GLU A 297 -5.65 -21.51 0.07
C GLU A 297 -5.94 -21.10 -1.40
N PRO A 298 -6.02 -22.06 -2.34
CA PRO A 298 -6.29 -21.77 -3.76
C PRO A 298 -7.62 -21.05 -4.00
N ASP A 299 -8.66 -21.38 -3.22
CA ASP A 299 -9.99 -20.76 -3.34
C ASP A 299 -9.96 -19.30 -2.89
N LEU A 300 -9.29 -19.01 -1.77
CA LEU A 300 -9.09 -17.65 -1.29
C LEU A 300 -8.29 -16.82 -2.29
N ARG A 301 -7.21 -17.40 -2.83
CA ARG A 301 -6.39 -16.78 -3.88
C ARG A 301 -7.24 -16.42 -5.10
N SER A 302 -8.04 -17.36 -5.59
CA SER A 302 -8.92 -17.18 -6.75
C SER A 302 -10.02 -16.14 -6.49
N LYS A 303 -10.59 -16.12 -5.28
CA LYS A 303 -11.57 -15.11 -4.85
C LYS A 303 -10.96 -13.72 -4.85
N LEU A 304 -9.83 -13.53 -4.16
CA LEU A 304 -9.16 -12.23 -4.04
C LEU A 304 -8.68 -11.68 -5.39
N ALA A 305 -8.18 -12.54 -6.29
CA ALA A 305 -7.80 -12.18 -7.64
C ALA A 305 -8.98 -11.60 -8.45
N ASN A 306 -10.18 -12.11 -8.20
CA ASN A 306 -11.38 -11.71 -8.92
C ASN A 306 -12.09 -10.49 -8.36
N ILE A 307 -11.69 -9.97 -7.21
CA ILE A 307 -12.32 -8.79 -6.58
C ILE A 307 -11.68 -7.50 -7.08
N SER A 308 -12.50 -6.59 -7.61
CA SER A 308 -12.08 -5.21 -7.92
C SER A 308 -13.21 -4.23 -7.67
N SER A 309 -12.88 -2.98 -7.35
CA SER A 309 -13.90 -1.93 -7.14
C SER A 309 -14.79 -1.74 -8.36
N THR A 310 -14.27 -1.93 -9.58
CA THR A 310 -15.09 -1.87 -10.81
C THR A 310 -16.14 -2.97 -10.84
N LYS A 311 -15.78 -4.21 -10.53
CA LYS A 311 -16.74 -5.33 -10.46
C LYS A 311 -17.78 -5.10 -9.36
N VAL A 312 -17.39 -4.55 -8.20
CA VAL A 312 -18.34 -4.16 -7.15
C VAL A 312 -19.36 -3.17 -7.66
N ARG A 313 -18.93 -2.07 -8.31
CA ARG A 313 -19.86 -1.08 -8.87
C ARG A 313 -20.79 -1.68 -9.91
N CYS A 314 -20.27 -2.53 -10.80
CA CYS A 314 -21.10 -3.22 -11.80
C CYS A 314 -22.14 -4.13 -11.15
N HIS A 315 -21.79 -4.84 -10.08
CA HIS A 315 -22.73 -5.71 -9.37
C HIS A 315 -23.86 -4.91 -8.71
N PHE A 316 -23.52 -3.87 -7.93
CA PHE A 316 -24.52 -3.03 -7.24
C PHE A 316 -25.43 -2.23 -8.19
N ALA A 317 -25.00 -1.98 -9.42
CA ALA A 317 -25.85 -1.35 -10.42
C ALA A 317 -26.97 -2.26 -10.94
N HIS A 318 -26.82 -3.59 -10.86
CA HIS A 318 -27.74 -4.56 -11.46
C HIS A 318 -28.39 -5.52 -10.45
N ALA A 319 -27.86 -5.61 -9.23
CA ALA A 319 -28.34 -6.52 -8.20
C ALA A 319 -28.85 -5.77 -6.97
N ASN A 320 -30.04 -6.16 -6.49
CA ASN A 320 -30.61 -5.70 -5.22
C ASN A 320 -30.15 -6.65 -4.09
N GLY A 321 -28.90 -6.57 -3.62
CA GLY A 321 -28.50 -7.52 -2.57
C GLY A 321 -27.07 -7.47 -2.06
N GLU A 322 -26.81 -8.45 -1.18
CA GLU A 322 -25.54 -8.71 -0.52
C GLU A 322 -24.41 -8.98 -1.51
N ASN A 323 -23.19 -8.57 -1.17
CA ASN A 323 -22.04 -8.63 -2.05
C ASN A 323 -20.84 -9.22 -1.32
N ASP A 324 -20.38 -10.37 -1.79
CA ASP A 324 -19.28 -11.12 -1.19
C ASP A 324 -17.88 -10.56 -1.51
N MET A 325 -17.81 -9.39 -2.17
CA MET A 325 -16.57 -8.71 -2.55
C MET A 325 -16.22 -7.52 -1.64
N VAL A 326 -17.12 -7.10 -0.74
CA VAL A 326 -16.90 -6.03 0.24
C VAL A 326 -17.11 -6.54 1.67
N SER A 327 -16.58 -5.83 2.68
CA SER A 327 -16.77 -6.21 4.08
C SER A 327 -18.17 -5.83 4.59
N PRO A 328 -18.68 -6.44 5.68
CA PRO A 328 -20.04 -6.21 6.15
C PRO A 328 -20.34 -4.74 6.46
N GLY A 329 -19.43 -4.02 7.10
CA GLY A 329 -19.61 -2.60 7.41
C GLY A 329 -19.65 -1.73 6.15
N VAL A 330 -18.82 -2.05 5.15
CA VAL A 330 -18.82 -1.35 3.85
C VAL A 330 -20.12 -1.62 3.11
N GLN A 331 -20.57 -2.87 3.08
CA GLN A 331 -21.83 -3.27 2.43
C GLN A 331 -23.03 -2.55 3.06
N GLN A 332 -23.13 -2.57 4.39
CA GLN A 332 -24.19 -1.90 5.12
C GLN A 332 -24.23 -0.40 4.76
N TYR A 333 -23.09 0.27 4.82
CA TYR A 333 -23.01 1.70 4.47
C TYR A 333 -23.45 1.98 3.03
N MET A 334 -23.03 1.15 2.08
CA MET A 334 -23.41 1.27 0.66
C MET A 334 -24.93 1.13 0.47
N LEU A 335 -25.56 0.16 1.14
CA LEU A 335 -27.01 -0.08 1.06
C LEU A 335 -27.80 1.08 1.69
N GLU A 336 -27.41 1.53 2.88
CA GLU A 336 -28.06 2.65 3.60
C GLU A 336 -28.03 3.95 2.79
N HIS A 337 -26.92 4.21 2.09
CA HIS A 337 -26.72 5.44 1.31
C HIS A 337 -27.05 5.28 -0.18
N ARG A 338 -27.61 4.12 -0.59
CA ARG A 338 -27.99 3.80 -1.98
C ARG A 338 -26.87 4.05 -2.98
N LEU A 339 -25.64 3.69 -2.61
CA LEU A 339 -24.47 3.93 -3.44
C LEU A 339 -24.42 2.95 -4.61
N TYR A 340 -24.06 3.45 -5.79
CA TYR A 340 -23.85 2.66 -7.01
C TYR A 340 -25.09 1.91 -7.53
N GLN A 341 -26.29 2.27 -7.06
CA GLN A 341 -27.56 1.81 -7.65
C GLN A 341 -27.82 2.61 -8.93
N GLY A 342 -28.23 1.91 -10.00
CA GLY A 342 -28.47 2.46 -11.34
C GLY A 342 -29.77 3.22 -11.48
#